data_AF-A0A202DV12-F1
#
_entry.id   AF-A0A202DV12-F1
#
_cell.length_a   1.000
_cell.length_b   1.000
_cell.length_c   1.000
_cell.angle_alpha   90.00
_cell.angle_beta   90.00
_cell.angle_gamma   90.00
#
_symmetry.space_group_name_H-M   'P 1'
#
loop_
_entity.id
_entity.type
_entity.pdbx_description
1 polymer ?
#
loop_
_entity_poly.entity_id
_entity_poly.type
_entity_poly.pdbx_seq_one_letter_code
_entity_poly.pdbx_strand_id
1 'polypeptide(L)'
;MPHLAISFQKQPPMRKVLLGLMPAAAGAVFFFGWIALFFIVISLLSCVLTEWLFLRKKGGKVPEAVLVTGLLYALILPPTLPFYMIILGAVFAITFGKMAFGGFGFNIFNPAMVGRAFVYITFPIHMTNRWIPAANFSDFPGGFAAWRFTPDVSNISTITSATASHAYRAGAETLPSIMQLIFGNINGVFQKLGESVFIGGGSLGETSALFIAAGGAYILYKKVAKWRL
;
A
#
# COMPACT_ATOMS: atom_id res chain seq x y z
N MET A 1 -16.88 -27.86 -18.73
CA MET A 1 -16.78 -26.44 -19.14
C MET A 1 -15.46 -25.84 -18.62
N PRO A 2 -14.36 -25.86 -19.39
CA PRO A 2 -13.04 -25.43 -18.91
C PRO A 2 -12.84 -23.89 -18.83
N HIS A 3 -13.90 -23.11 -19.02
CA HIS A 3 -13.84 -21.65 -19.19
C HIS A 3 -14.12 -20.83 -17.91
N LEU A 4 -14.34 -21.47 -16.76
CA LEU A 4 -14.58 -20.78 -15.48
C LEU A 4 -13.35 -20.73 -14.56
N ALA A 5 -12.29 -21.49 -14.85
CA ALA A 5 -11.07 -21.47 -14.04
C ALA A 5 -10.17 -20.29 -14.45
N ILE A 6 -9.80 -19.45 -13.51
CA ILE A 6 -8.79 -18.39 -13.72
C ILE A 6 -7.43 -19.09 -13.87
N SER A 7 -6.92 -19.16 -15.10
CA SER A 7 -5.59 -19.70 -15.37
C SER A 7 -4.56 -18.58 -15.46
N PHE A 8 -3.46 -18.70 -14.71
CA PHE A 8 -2.38 -17.73 -14.73
C PHE A 8 -1.33 -18.06 -15.79
N GLN A 9 -0.85 -17.03 -16.51
CA GLN A 9 0.36 -17.11 -17.32
C GLN A 9 1.58 -16.96 -16.41
N LYS A 10 2.37 -18.03 -16.31
CA LYS A 10 3.57 -18.08 -15.47
C LYS A 10 4.63 -17.10 -15.95
N GLN A 11 5.15 -16.27 -15.05
CA GLN A 11 6.16 -15.26 -15.34
C GLN A 11 7.26 -15.30 -14.27
N PRO A 12 8.33 -16.09 -14.48
CA PRO A 12 9.45 -16.20 -13.55
C PRO A 12 10.01 -14.87 -13.00
N PRO A 13 10.17 -13.79 -13.80
CA PRO A 13 10.62 -12.50 -13.23
C PRO A 13 9.61 -11.88 -12.27
N MET A 14 8.30 -11.95 -12.56
CA MET A 14 7.25 -11.37 -11.71
C MET A 14 7.14 -12.08 -10.36
N ARG A 15 7.37 -13.39 -10.32
CA ARG A 15 7.42 -14.15 -9.06
C ARG A 15 8.55 -13.68 -8.15
N LYS A 16 9.71 -13.33 -8.71
CA LYS A 16 10.82 -12.79 -7.93
C LYS A 16 10.48 -11.40 -7.37
N VAL A 17 9.76 -10.57 -8.13
CA VAL A 17 9.26 -9.27 -7.64
C VAL A 17 8.26 -9.49 -6.50
N LEU A 18 7.29 -10.41 -6.65
CA LEU A 18 6.35 -10.74 -5.59
C LEU A 18 7.07 -11.18 -4.31
N LEU A 19 8.07 -12.06 -4.43
CA LEU A 19 8.88 -12.47 -3.28
C LEU A 19 9.66 -11.31 -2.65
N GLY A 20 10.14 -10.36 -3.45
CA GLY A 20 10.78 -9.14 -2.94
C GLY A 20 9.82 -8.17 -2.26
N LEU A 21 8.53 -8.22 -2.57
CA LEU A 21 7.49 -7.43 -1.91
C LEU A 21 6.97 -8.08 -0.62
N MET A 22 7.21 -9.38 -0.42
CA MET A 22 6.74 -10.10 0.77
C MET A 22 7.24 -9.49 2.09
N PRO A 23 8.51 -9.07 2.25
CA PRO A 23 8.95 -8.42 3.48
C PRO A 23 8.18 -7.13 3.79
N ALA A 24 7.93 -6.30 2.78
CA ALA A 24 7.15 -5.08 2.94
C ALA A 24 5.68 -5.37 3.28
N ALA A 25 5.08 -6.39 2.65
CA ALA A 25 3.72 -6.84 2.96
C ALA A 25 3.62 -7.43 4.37
N ALA A 26 4.60 -8.22 4.79
CA ALA A 26 4.67 -8.77 6.14
C ALA A 26 4.82 -7.66 7.19
N GLY A 27 5.68 -6.65 6.93
CA GLY A 27 5.80 -5.46 7.77
C GLY A 27 4.48 -4.70 7.88
N ALA A 28 3.80 -4.45 6.75
CA ALA A 28 2.49 -3.78 6.75
C ALA A 28 1.45 -4.55 7.59
N VAL A 29 1.39 -5.87 7.46
CA VAL A 29 0.50 -6.72 8.25
C VAL A 29 0.90 -6.76 9.73
N PHE A 30 2.19 -6.72 10.06
CA PHE A 30 2.64 -6.65 11.45
C PHE A 30 2.24 -5.33 12.12
N PHE A 31 2.44 -4.20 11.43
CA PHE A 31 2.16 -2.87 11.97
C PHE A 31 0.67 -2.51 12.00
N PHE A 32 -0.11 -2.93 10.99
CA PHE A 32 -1.53 -2.57 10.86
C PHE A 32 -2.50 -3.74 11.02
N GLY A 33 -1.98 -4.96 11.26
CA GLY A 33 -2.78 -6.15 11.53
C GLY A 33 -3.69 -6.57 10.38
N TRP A 34 -4.92 -6.93 10.76
CA TRP A 34 -5.94 -7.46 9.85
C TRP A 34 -6.33 -6.48 8.75
N ILE A 35 -6.28 -5.16 9.01
CA ILE A 35 -6.66 -4.13 8.01
C ILE A 35 -5.73 -4.21 6.79
N ALA A 36 -4.42 -4.28 6.99
CA ALA A 36 -3.47 -4.42 5.89
C ALA A 36 -3.70 -5.70 5.08
N LEU A 37 -4.02 -6.80 5.75
CA LEU A 37 -4.33 -8.06 5.09
C LEU A 37 -5.59 -7.92 4.20
N PHE A 38 -6.65 -7.31 4.71
CA PHE A 38 -7.85 -7.05 3.92
C PHE A 38 -7.58 -6.13 2.72
N PHE A 39 -6.76 -5.09 2.89
CA PHE A 39 -6.37 -4.21 1.78
C PHE A 39 -5.66 -4.98 0.67
N ILE A 40 -4.68 -5.81 1.04
CA ILE A 40 -3.93 -6.64 0.09
C ILE A 40 -4.87 -7.60 -0.62
N VAL A 41 -5.73 -8.31 0.11
CA VAL A 41 -6.66 -9.29 -0.47
C VAL A 41 -7.66 -8.61 -1.40
N ILE A 42 -8.31 -7.53 -0.96
CA ILE A 42 -9.33 -6.81 -1.76
C ILE A 42 -8.68 -6.25 -3.02
N SER A 43 -7.52 -5.61 -2.91
CA SER A 43 -6.82 -5.08 -4.07
C SER A 43 -6.41 -6.18 -5.06
N LEU A 44 -5.85 -7.30 -4.58
CA LEU A 44 -5.47 -8.42 -5.44
C LEU A 44 -6.69 -9.00 -6.16
N LEU A 45 -7.78 -9.23 -5.43
CA LEU A 45 -9.02 -9.75 -5.99
C LEU A 45 -9.60 -8.80 -7.04
N SER A 46 -9.68 -7.50 -6.74
CA SER A 46 -10.18 -6.51 -7.70
C SER A 46 -9.32 -6.44 -8.95
N CYS A 47 -7.99 -6.36 -8.82
CA CYS A 47 -7.09 -6.33 -9.97
C CYS A 47 -7.20 -7.59 -10.84
N VAL A 48 -7.16 -8.78 -10.22
CA VAL A 48 -7.28 -10.06 -10.91
C VAL A 48 -8.63 -10.19 -11.60
N LEU A 49 -9.72 -9.83 -10.91
CA LEU A 49 -11.07 -9.92 -11.44
C LEU A 49 -11.26 -8.98 -12.63
N THR A 50 -10.81 -7.73 -12.53
CA THR A 50 -10.89 -6.79 -13.65
C THR A 50 -10.09 -7.29 -14.84
N GLU A 51 -8.85 -7.73 -14.64
CA GLU A 51 -8.02 -8.22 -15.77
C GLU A 51 -8.61 -9.48 -16.40
N TRP A 52 -9.12 -10.40 -15.57
CA TRP A 52 -9.81 -11.59 -16.03
C TRP A 52 -11.06 -11.24 -16.86
N LEU A 53 -11.86 -10.26 -16.46
CA LEU A 53 -13.04 -9.84 -17.22
C LEU A 53 -12.70 -9.34 -18.63
N PHE A 54 -11.59 -8.60 -18.78
CA PHE A 54 -11.12 -8.14 -20.09
C PHE A 54 -10.53 -9.28 -20.93
N LEU A 55 -9.77 -10.18 -20.31
CA LEU A 55 -9.12 -11.29 -21.01
C LEU A 55 -10.07 -12.44 -21.35
N ARG A 56 -11.15 -12.64 -20.58
CA ARG A 56 -12.19 -13.63 -20.87
C ARG A 56 -12.81 -13.41 -22.24
N LYS A 57 -13.05 -12.14 -22.63
CA LYS A 57 -13.55 -11.80 -23.97
C LYS A 57 -12.55 -12.11 -25.10
N LYS A 58 -11.25 -12.16 -24.78
CA LYS A 58 -10.15 -12.40 -25.72
C LYS A 58 -9.59 -13.83 -25.66
N GLY A 59 -10.10 -14.69 -24.78
CA GLY A 59 -9.59 -16.06 -24.57
C GLY A 59 -8.18 -16.14 -23.94
N GLY A 60 -7.69 -15.04 -23.34
CA GLY A 60 -6.33 -14.95 -22.81
C GLY A 60 -6.19 -15.43 -21.36
N LYS A 61 -4.97 -15.83 -20.98
CA LYS A 61 -4.61 -16.19 -19.59
C LYS A 61 -4.22 -14.94 -18.79
N VAL A 62 -4.56 -14.88 -17.51
CA VAL A 62 -4.24 -13.73 -16.65
C VAL A 62 -2.74 -13.74 -16.31
N PRO A 63 -1.95 -12.71 -16.65
CA PRO A 63 -0.53 -12.67 -16.32
C PRO A 63 -0.29 -12.44 -14.83
N GLU A 64 0.70 -13.13 -14.25
CA GLU A 64 1.09 -12.98 -12.83
C GLU A 64 1.49 -11.54 -12.47
N ALA A 65 1.86 -10.71 -13.44
CA ALA A 65 2.09 -9.28 -13.25
C ALA A 65 0.90 -8.53 -12.62
N VAL A 66 -0.34 -9.01 -12.79
CA VAL A 66 -1.51 -8.41 -12.11
C VAL A 66 -1.39 -8.47 -10.60
N LEU A 67 -0.78 -9.53 -10.07
CA LEU A 67 -0.58 -9.72 -8.63
C LEU A 67 0.44 -8.71 -8.10
N VAL A 68 1.47 -8.42 -8.89
CA VAL A 68 2.45 -7.36 -8.55
C VAL A 68 1.75 -6.00 -8.51
N THR A 69 0.90 -5.71 -9.50
CA THR A 69 0.13 -4.45 -9.52
C THR A 69 -0.79 -4.34 -8.31
N GLY A 70 -1.57 -5.38 -7.99
CA GLY A 70 -2.46 -5.36 -6.82
C GLY A 70 -1.70 -5.24 -5.51
N LEU A 71 -0.61 -5.99 -5.33
CA LEU A 71 0.18 -5.92 -4.11
C LEU A 71 0.83 -4.54 -3.93
N LEU A 72 1.45 -4.00 -4.99
CA LEU A 72 2.01 -2.65 -4.95
C LEU A 72 0.94 -1.60 -4.67
N TYR A 73 -0.21 -1.70 -5.34
CA TYR A 73 -1.31 -0.76 -5.16
C TYR A 73 -1.82 -0.78 -3.71
N ALA A 74 -2.01 -1.95 -3.10
CA ALA A 74 -2.38 -2.03 -1.68
C ALA A 74 -1.34 -1.39 -0.76
N LEU A 75 -0.05 -1.62 -1.00
CA LEU A 75 1.04 -1.15 -0.13
C LEU A 75 1.23 0.38 -0.19
N ILE A 76 0.93 1.03 -1.32
CA ILE A 76 1.11 2.48 -1.48
C ILE A 76 -0.11 3.32 -1.05
N LEU A 77 -1.16 2.66 -0.55
CA LEU A 77 -2.37 3.30 -0.05
C LEU A 77 -2.31 3.52 1.47
N PRO A 78 -2.95 4.59 1.98
CA PRO A 78 -3.11 4.79 3.41
C PRO A 78 -4.08 3.75 4.01
N PRO A 79 -3.80 3.24 5.23
CA PRO A 79 -4.60 2.20 5.90
C PRO A 79 -6.02 2.64 6.30
N THR A 80 -6.35 3.92 6.13
CA THR A 80 -7.63 4.54 6.49
C THR A 80 -8.66 4.54 5.37
N LEU A 81 -8.28 4.10 4.16
CA LEU A 81 -9.19 4.14 3.03
C LEU A 81 -10.35 3.15 3.20
N PRO A 82 -11.59 3.59 2.94
CA PRO A 82 -12.70 2.68 2.78
C PRO A 82 -12.45 1.66 1.67
N PHE A 83 -12.86 0.41 1.90
CA PHE A 83 -12.59 -0.70 0.97
C PHE A 83 -13.12 -0.48 -0.45
N TYR A 84 -14.25 0.23 -0.61
CA TYR A 84 -14.79 0.52 -1.93
C TYR A 84 -13.86 1.43 -2.76
N MET A 85 -13.12 2.35 -2.13
CA MET A 85 -12.18 3.22 -2.84
C MET A 85 -10.99 2.43 -3.38
N ILE A 86 -10.54 1.42 -2.64
CA ILE A 86 -9.50 0.47 -3.06
C ILE A 86 -9.99 -0.30 -4.29
N ILE A 87 -11.23 -0.80 -4.25
CA ILE A 87 -11.83 -1.53 -5.38
C ILE A 87 -11.88 -0.61 -6.61
N LEU A 88 -12.45 0.59 -6.48
CA LEU A 88 -12.58 1.54 -7.60
C LEU A 88 -11.22 1.90 -8.21
N GLY A 89 -10.22 2.20 -7.38
CA GLY A 89 -8.88 2.51 -7.88
C GLY A 89 -8.15 1.31 -8.48
N ALA A 90 -8.37 0.10 -7.98
CA ALA A 90 -7.85 -1.13 -8.59
C ALA A 90 -8.49 -1.41 -9.96
N VAL A 91 -9.81 -1.23 -10.08
CA VAL A 91 -10.50 -1.34 -11.39
C VAL A 91 -9.95 -0.29 -12.36
N PHE A 92 -9.77 0.95 -11.91
CA PHE A 92 -9.22 2.03 -12.74
C PHE A 92 -7.77 1.75 -13.17
N ALA A 93 -6.92 1.29 -12.24
CA ALA A 93 -5.54 0.89 -12.48
C ALA A 93 -5.42 -0.13 -13.61
N ILE A 94 -6.22 -1.20 -13.56
CA ILE A 94 -6.17 -2.25 -14.58
C ILE A 94 -6.80 -1.78 -15.88
N THR A 95 -7.96 -1.12 -15.83
CA THR A 95 -8.68 -0.71 -17.03
C THR A 95 -7.88 0.31 -17.83
N PHE A 96 -7.48 1.41 -17.20
CA PHE A 96 -6.83 2.53 -17.86
C PHE A 96 -5.30 2.47 -17.81
N GLY A 97 -4.72 1.91 -16.75
CA GLY A 97 -3.27 1.80 -16.62
C GLY A 97 -2.66 0.62 -17.38
N LYS A 98 -3.45 -0.38 -17.76
CA LYS A 98 -2.96 -1.62 -18.39
C LYS A 98 -3.76 -2.03 -19.63
N MET A 99 -5.07 -2.25 -19.50
CA MET A 99 -5.87 -2.82 -20.58
C MET A 99 -6.14 -1.86 -21.73
N ALA A 100 -6.24 -0.55 -21.46
CA ALA A 100 -6.39 0.50 -22.47
C ALA A 100 -5.23 0.52 -23.48
N PHE A 101 -4.02 0.12 -23.06
CA PHE A 101 -2.82 0.10 -23.90
C PHE A 101 -2.55 -1.26 -24.56
N GLY A 102 -3.49 -2.21 -24.47
CA GLY A 102 -3.34 -3.54 -25.06
C GLY A 102 -2.97 -4.65 -24.07
N GLY A 103 -2.83 -4.33 -22.78
CA GLY A 103 -2.58 -5.31 -21.72
C GLY A 103 -1.10 -5.48 -21.39
N PHE A 104 -0.75 -6.64 -20.84
CA PHE A 104 0.59 -6.88 -20.32
C PHE A 104 1.69 -6.72 -21.38
N GLY A 105 2.75 -5.96 -21.03
CA GLY A 105 3.89 -5.68 -21.89
C GLY A 105 3.80 -4.37 -22.67
N PHE A 106 2.62 -3.75 -22.74
CA PHE A 106 2.38 -2.49 -23.44
C PHE A 106 2.05 -1.32 -22.50
N ASN A 107 2.38 -1.47 -21.21
CA ASN A 107 2.07 -0.46 -20.21
C ASN A 107 3.02 0.73 -20.35
N ILE A 108 2.51 1.88 -20.79
CA ILE A 108 3.28 3.14 -20.84
C ILE A 108 3.61 3.62 -19.42
N PHE A 109 2.67 3.44 -18.49
CA PHE A 109 2.79 3.85 -17.08
C PHE A 109 2.70 2.64 -16.14
N ASN A 110 3.16 2.82 -14.89
CA ASN A 110 2.93 1.82 -13.84
C ASN A 110 1.43 1.81 -13.47
N PRO A 111 0.70 0.70 -13.71
CA PRO A 111 -0.75 0.67 -13.47
C PRO A 111 -1.12 0.93 -12.00
N ALA A 112 -0.30 0.47 -11.04
CA ALA A 112 -0.55 0.70 -9.62
C ALA A 112 -0.51 2.19 -9.27
N MET A 113 0.43 2.94 -9.86
CA MET A 113 0.53 4.39 -9.67
C MET A 113 -0.62 5.13 -10.34
N VAL A 114 -1.11 4.65 -11.49
CA VAL A 114 -2.32 5.20 -12.14
C VAL A 114 -3.54 5.06 -11.22
N GLY A 115 -3.73 3.89 -10.60
CA GLY A 115 -4.80 3.70 -9.61
C GLY A 115 -4.67 4.62 -8.40
N ARG A 116 -3.45 4.80 -7.88
CA ARG A 116 -3.20 5.72 -6.75
C ARG A 116 -3.48 7.17 -7.13
N ALA A 117 -3.05 7.61 -8.32
CA ALA A 117 -3.32 8.95 -8.82
C ALA A 117 -4.83 9.20 -8.96
N PHE A 118 -5.57 8.22 -9.48
CA PHE A 118 -7.03 8.31 -9.57
C PHE A 118 -7.70 8.50 -8.21
N VAL A 119 -7.35 7.67 -7.22
CA VAL A 119 -7.91 7.81 -5.86
C VAL A 119 -7.48 9.12 -5.20
N TYR A 120 -6.25 9.57 -5.43
CA TYR A 120 -5.75 10.84 -4.92
C TYR A 120 -6.54 12.04 -5.46
N ILE A 121 -6.84 12.05 -6.75
CA ILE A 121 -7.60 13.14 -7.39
C ILE A 121 -9.08 13.09 -6.99
N THR A 122 -9.65 11.89 -6.91
CA THR A 122 -11.10 11.71 -6.67
C THR A 122 -11.47 11.82 -5.19
N PHE A 123 -10.60 11.35 -4.29
CA PHE A 123 -10.84 11.25 -2.85
C PHE A 123 -9.70 11.85 -2.02
N PRO A 124 -9.34 13.13 -2.23
CA PRO A 124 -8.14 13.73 -1.63
C PRO A 124 -8.19 13.72 -0.09
N ILE A 125 -9.35 14.01 0.51
CA ILE A 125 -9.53 14.06 1.97
C ILE A 125 -9.16 12.72 2.63
N HIS A 126 -9.55 11.60 2.01
CA HIS A 126 -9.26 10.27 2.55
C HIS A 126 -7.80 9.85 2.35
N MET A 127 -7.11 10.47 1.39
CA MET A 127 -5.69 10.21 1.11
C MET A 127 -4.74 11.06 1.96
N THR A 128 -5.19 12.19 2.52
CA THR A 128 -4.31 13.14 3.23
C THR A 128 -4.66 13.43 4.68
N ASN A 129 -5.92 13.27 5.10
CA ASN A 129 -6.40 13.84 6.38
C ASN A 129 -6.76 12.80 7.45
N ARG A 130 -6.61 11.51 7.18
CA ARG A 130 -6.89 10.45 8.15
C ARG A 130 -5.70 9.52 8.25
N TRP A 131 -5.05 9.54 9.40
CA TRP A 131 -3.95 8.62 9.73
C TRP A 131 -4.32 7.78 10.95
N ILE A 132 -3.91 6.51 10.95
CA ILE A 132 -4.07 5.60 12.09
C ILE A 132 -2.68 5.38 12.72
N PRO A 133 -2.57 5.35 14.06
CA PRO A 133 -1.36 4.88 14.74
C PRO A 133 -0.98 3.47 14.28
N ALA A 134 0.23 3.32 13.75
CA ALA A 134 0.81 1.99 13.51
C ALA A 134 1.05 1.30 14.87
N ALA A 135 1.14 -0.02 14.93
CA ALA A 135 1.66 -0.66 16.14
C ALA A 135 3.15 -0.34 16.31
N ASN A 136 3.67 -0.32 17.54
CA ASN A 136 5.11 -0.22 17.73
C ASN A 136 5.77 -1.58 17.47
N PHE A 137 7.05 -1.58 17.11
CA PHE A 137 7.80 -2.82 16.92
C PHE A 137 7.87 -3.69 18.19
N SER A 138 7.79 -3.06 19.37
CA SER A 138 7.82 -3.71 20.69
C SER A 138 6.48 -4.29 21.14
N ASP A 139 5.37 -3.93 20.50
CA ASP A 139 4.04 -4.35 20.94
C ASP A 139 3.73 -5.71 20.31
N PHE A 140 3.57 -6.77 21.11
CA PHE A 140 3.07 -8.07 20.66
C PHE A 140 1.67 -8.33 21.25
N PRO A 141 0.65 -8.68 20.44
CA PRO A 141 0.70 -9.10 19.03
C PRO A 141 0.56 -7.94 18.02
N GLY A 142 1.00 -6.73 18.36
CA GLY A 142 1.12 -5.61 17.42
C GLY A 142 -0.22 -5.12 16.88
N GLY A 143 -0.30 -4.91 15.56
CA GLY A 143 -1.51 -4.43 14.90
C GLY A 143 -2.68 -5.42 14.91
N PHE A 144 -2.44 -6.69 15.28
CA PHE A 144 -3.48 -7.73 15.33
C PHE A 144 -4.39 -7.63 16.56
N ALA A 145 -3.90 -7.08 17.68
CA ALA A 145 -4.70 -6.90 18.89
C ALA A 145 -5.65 -5.71 18.83
N ALA A 146 -5.35 -4.72 17.97
CA ALA A 146 -6.10 -3.48 17.92
C ALA A 146 -6.69 -3.30 16.53
N TRP A 147 -7.98 -3.59 16.39
CA TRP A 147 -8.71 -3.32 15.15
C TRP A 147 -9.02 -1.82 15.03
N ARG A 148 -7.99 -1.03 14.72
CA ARG A 148 -8.06 0.44 14.72
C ARG A 148 -8.56 0.97 13.38
N PHE A 149 -9.87 0.88 13.13
CA PHE A 149 -10.52 1.54 11.99
C PHE A 149 -10.71 3.05 12.21
N THR A 150 -10.62 3.49 13.46
CA THR A 150 -10.81 4.87 13.88
C THR A 150 -9.69 5.24 14.85
N PRO A 151 -9.09 6.43 14.74
CA PRO A 151 -8.21 6.94 15.79
C PRO A 151 -8.99 6.92 17.11
N ASP A 152 -8.37 6.42 18.19
CA ASP A 152 -8.98 6.44 19.52
C ASP A 152 -9.20 7.91 19.94
N VAL A 153 -10.46 8.34 19.93
CA VAL A 153 -10.91 9.71 20.19
C VAL A 153 -11.28 9.93 21.66
N SER A 154 -10.95 8.98 22.55
CA SER A 154 -11.44 9.01 23.93
C SER A 154 -10.92 10.18 24.79
N ASN A 155 -9.85 10.89 24.42
CA ASN A 155 -9.28 11.94 25.28
C ASN A 155 -8.71 13.21 24.60
N ILE A 156 -8.89 13.42 23.29
CA ILE A 156 -8.31 14.61 22.62
C ILE A 156 -9.26 15.09 21.52
N SER A 157 -9.85 16.27 21.72
CA SER A 157 -10.99 16.81 20.95
C SER A 157 -10.65 17.36 19.56
N THR A 158 -9.40 17.37 19.11
CA THR A 158 -9.04 17.81 17.75
C THR A 158 -7.70 17.20 17.34
N ILE A 159 -7.68 15.93 16.97
CA ILE A 159 -6.47 15.29 16.43
C ILE A 159 -6.42 15.53 14.92
N THR A 160 -5.75 16.60 14.51
CA THR A 160 -5.20 16.67 13.15
C THR A 160 -4.11 15.60 13.06
N SER A 161 -4.03 14.87 11.96
CA SER A 161 -3.02 13.82 11.81
C SER A 161 -2.13 14.10 10.58
N ALA A 162 -0.84 13.78 10.68
CA ALA A 162 0.16 14.09 9.67
C ALA A 162 1.13 12.91 9.48
N THR A 163 1.74 12.78 8.30
CA THR A 163 2.91 11.92 8.14
C THR A 163 4.15 12.59 8.72
N ALA A 164 5.19 11.84 9.08
CA ALA A 164 6.44 12.40 9.57
C ALA A 164 7.03 13.46 8.61
N SER A 165 6.89 13.25 7.29
CA SER A 165 7.29 14.22 6.27
C SER A 165 6.44 15.50 6.29
N HIS A 166 5.12 15.36 6.43
CA HIS A 166 4.23 16.51 6.54
C HIS A 166 4.44 17.28 7.85
N ALA A 167 4.67 16.57 8.96
CA ALA A 167 4.99 17.16 10.26
C ALA A 167 6.30 17.96 10.22
N TYR A 168 7.34 17.44 9.58
CA TYR A 168 8.58 18.18 9.35
C TYR A 168 8.36 19.47 8.57
N ARG A 169 7.63 19.40 7.45
CA ARG A 169 7.29 20.59 6.64
C ARG A 169 6.41 21.58 7.40
N ALA A 170 5.57 21.08 8.30
CA ALA A 170 4.69 21.90 9.13
C ALA A 170 5.41 22.56 10.32
N GLY A 171 6.72 22.33 10.50
CA GLY A 171 7.53 22.94 11.56
C GLY A 171 7.39 22.25 12.92
N ALA A 172 7.18 20.93 12.95
CA ALA A 172 7.10 20.19 14.21
C ALA A 172 8.41 20.29 15.02
N GLU A 173 8.31 20.72 16.28
CA GLU A 173 9.44 20.85 17.21
C GLU A 173 9.98 19.49 17.69
N THR A 174 9.13 18.46 17.67
CA THR A 174 9.46 17.08 18.05
C THR A 174 9.13 16.12 16.92
N LEU A 175 10.16 15.54 16.31
CA LEU A 175 10.04 14.52 15.29
C LEU A 175 10.44 13.16 15.86
N PRO A 176 9.85 12.05 15.37
CA PRO A 176 10.35 10.73 15.69
C PRO A 176 11.83 10.63 15.28
N SER A 177 12.65 10.08 16.17
CA SER A 177 14.08 9.90 15.92
C SER A 177 14.32 9.02 14.68
N ILE A 178 15.48 9.17 14.04
CA ILE A 178 15.85 8.37 12.85
C ILE A 178 15.74 6.87 13.14
N MET A 179 16.12 6.44 14.35
CA MET A 179 16.00 5.04 14.76
C MET A 179 14.54 4.59 14.86
N GLN A 180 13.65 5.43 15.40
CA GLN A 180 12.21 5.17 15.45
C GLN A 180 11.60 5.05 14.04
N LEU A 181 12.03 5.89 13.08
CA LEU A 181 11.60 5.81 11.68
C LEU A 181 12.09 4.53 10.99
N ILE A 182 13.33 4.09 11.26
CA ILE A 182 13.89 2.85 10.67
C ILE A 182 13.13 1.62 11.17
N PHE A 183 12.85 1.56 12.47
CA PHE A 183 12.14 0.44 13.09
C PHE A 183 10.62 0.51 12.95
N GLY A 184 10.09 1.61 12.38
CA GLY A 184 8.67 1.80 12.14
C GLY A 184 7.83 2.15 13.36
N ASN A 185 8.48 2.59 14.44
CA ASN A 185 7.82 3.21 15.58
C ASN A 185 7.55 4.69 15.27
N ILE A 186 6.58 4.94 14.38
CA ILE A 186 6.28 6.28 13.85
C ILE A 186 5.21 7.03 14.66
N ASN A 187 4.75 6.46 15.77
CA ASN A 187 3.73 7.06 16.61
C ASN A 187 4.34 8.19 17.43
N GLY A 188 4.06 9.43 17.04
CA GLY A 188 4.45 10.61 17.79
C GLY A 188 3.27 11.58 17.90
N VAL A 189 3.26 12.41 18.94
CA VAL A 189 2.35 13.55 19.05
C VAL A 189 3.20 14.80 19.13
N PHE A 190 2.93 15.78 18.27
CA PHE A 190 3.56 17.10 18.35
C PHE A 190 2.48 18.16 18.50
N GLN A 191 2.77 19.20 19.28
CA GLN A 191 1.82 20.28 19.53
C GLN A 191 2.14 21.44 18.59
N LYS A 192 1.12 21.96 17.90
CA LYS A 192 1.24 23.14 17.04
C LYS A 192 0.08 24.08 17.36
N LEU A 193 0.39 25.32 17.74
CA LEU A 193 -0.62 26.37 18.04
C LEU A 193 -1.68 25.94 19.07
N GLY A 194 -1.31 25.13 20.06
CA GLY A 194 -2.23 24.62 21.08
C GLY A 194 -3.01 23.36 20.69
N GLU A 195 -2.94 22.92 19.42
CA GLU A 195 -3.54 21.67 18.95
C GLU A 195 -2.52 20.52 18.96
N SER A 196 -2.94 19.34 19.39
CA SER A 196 -2.15 18.11 19.35
C SER A 196 -2.31 17.42 18.00
N VAL A 197 -1.22 17.32 17.24
CA VAL A 197 -1.18 16.67 15.92
C VAL A 197 -0.54 15.29 16.06
N PHE A 198 -1.23 14.25 15.59
CA PHE A 198 -0.75 12.87 15.63
C PHE A 198 0.06 12.50 14.38
N ILE A 199 1.23 11.90 14.55
CA ILE A 199 2.08 11.40 13.46
C ILE A 199 1.79 9.93 13.20
N GLY A 200 1.34 9.60 11.98
CA GLY A 200 1.05 8.22 11.55
C GLY A 200 1.65 7.86 10.19
N GLY A 201 1.47 6.60 9.78
CA GLY A 201 2.07 6.04 8.56
C GLY A 201 1.40 6.53 7.28
N GLY A 202 2.20 7.09 6.37
CA GLY A 202 1.81 7.63 5.06
C GLY A 202 1.17 6.63 4.10
N SER A 203 1.62 5.40 4.17
CA SER A 203 1.05 4.27 3.43
C SER A 203 1.38 2.98 4.17
N LEU A 204 0.65 1.91 3.84
CA LEU A 204 0.83 0.59 4.45
C LEU A 204 2.28 0.08 4.35
N GLY A 205 2.94 0.33 3.22
CA GLY A 205 4.30 -0.14 2.94
C GLY A 205 5.41 0.77 3.47
N GLU A 206 5.15 2.06 3.71
CA GLU A 206 6.16 3.05 4.15
C GLU A 206 6.53 2.96 5.62
N THR A 207 5.80 2.17 6.41
CA THR A 207 5.93 2.15 7.87
C THR A 207 7.29 1.70 8.37
N SER A 208 8.07 0.97 7.60
CA SER A 208 9.45 0.66 7.99
C SER A 208 10.39 0.64 6.80
N ALA A 209 11.38 1.52 6.87
CA ALA A 209 12.48 1.57 5.90
C ALA A 209 13.25 0.25 5.86
N LEU A 210 13.33 -0.49 6.97
CA LEU A 210 14.03 -1.77 7.06
C LEU A 210 13.38 -2.84 6.18
N PHE A 211 12.05 -3.00 6.25
CA PHE A 211 11.35 -4.00 5.44
C PHE A 211 11.36 -3.66 3.95
N ILE A 212 11.26 -2.37 3.60
CA ILE A 212 11.39 -1.90 2.21
C ILE A 212 12.82 -2.16 1.71
N ALA A 213 13.84 -1.80 2.49
CA ALA A 213 15.24 -1.98 2.12
C ALA A 213 15.60 -3.46 1.96
N ALA A 214 15.08 -4.34 2.82
CA ALA A 214 15.26 -5.79 2.69
C ALA A 214 14.66 -6.33 1.38
N GLY A 215 13.44 -5.89 1.02
CA GLY A 215 12.80 -6.24 -0.24
C GLY A 215 13.57 -5.71 -1.47
N GLY A 216 14.00 -4.45 -1.41
CA GLY A 216 14.81 -3.81 -2.46
C GLY A 216 16.16 -4.49 -2.66
N ALA A 217 16.86 -4.80 -1.57
CA ALA A 217 18.14 -5.52 -1.59
C ALA A 217 17.97 -6.92 -2.21
N TYR A 218 16.88 -7.64 -1.90
CA TYR A 218 16.59 -8.94 -2.51
C TYR A 218 16.37 -8.84 -4.03
N ILE A 219 15.61 -7.85 -4.50
CA ILE A 219 15.35 -7.65 -5.93
C ILE A 219 16.63 -7.28 -6.70
N LEU A 220 17.49 -6.44 -6.09
CA LEU A 220 18.80 -6.08 -6.63
C LEU A 220 19.74 -7.30 -6.68
N TYR A 221 19.80 -8.08 -5.60
CA TYR A 221 20.61 -9.30 -5.53
C TYR A 221 20.20 -10.33 -6.60
N LYS A 222 18.88 -10.48 -6.83
CA LYS A 222 18.35 -11.38 -7.87
C LYS A 222 18.44 -10.78 -9.28
N LYS A 223 19.03 -9.59 -9.45
CA LYS A 223 19.22 -8.87 -10.72
C LYS A 223 17.93 -8.72 -11.54
N VAL A 224 16.80 -8.60 -10.85
CA VAL A 224 15.49 -8.43 -11.50
C VAL A 224 15.27 -6.97 -11.88
N ALA A 225 15.78 -6.04 -11.07
CA ALA A 225 15.87 -4.62 -11.37
C ALA A 225 17.32 -4.24 -11.66
N LYS A 226 17.53 -3.31 -12.60
CA LYS A 226 18.83 -2.68 -12.82
C LYS A 226 19.05 -1.64 -11.72
N TRP A 227 20.26 -1.59 -11.18
CA TRP A 227 20.67 -0.59 -10.19
C TRP A 227 20.72 0.85 -10.75
N ARG A 228 20.89 0.96 -12.07
CA ARG A 228 20.80 2.21 -12.82
C ARG A 228 19.41 2.30 -13.46
N LEU A 229 18.56 3.11 -12.86
CA LEU A 229 17.23 3.48 -13.37
C LEU A 229 17.34 4.60 -14.40
#